data_AF-A0A949NIW0-F1
#
_entry.id   AF-A0A949NIW0-F1
#
_cell.length_a   1.000
_cell.length_b   1.000
_cell.length_c   1.000
_cell.angle_alpha   90.00
_cell.angle_beta   90.00
_cell.angle_gamma   90.00
#
_symmetry.space_group_name_H-M   'P 1'
#
loop_
_entity.id
_entity.type
_entity.pdbx_description
1 polymer ?
#
loop_
_entity_poly.entity_id
_entity_poly.type
_entity_poly.pdbx_seq_one_letter_code
_entity_poly.pdbx_strand_id
1 'polypeptide(L)' 'MFQIIYSKKAEKFLKKQDTPTRRRLVIAIGKLPFEGDIKKLQGTNGYRLRVGNFRVLFDVNGIIIDIIEIGNRGQIYKGV' A
#
# COMPACT_ATOMS: atom_id res chain seq x y z
N MET A 1 -10.59 -14.01 6.74
CA MET A 1 -9.28 -13.92 6.07
C MET A 1 -9.42 -12.89 4.96
N PHE A 2 -8.51 -11.92 4.84
CA PHE A 2 -8.56 -10.93 3.75
C PHE A 2 -7.77 -11.41 2.53
N GLN A 3 -8.24 -11.06 1.35
CA GLN A 3 -7.53 -11.27 0.10
C GLN A 3 -6.86 -9.96 -0.33
N ILE A 4 -5.55 -9.99 -0.55
CA ILE A 4 -4.81 -8.81 -1.02
C ILE A 4 -4.62 -8.91 -2.53
N ILE A 5 -5.04 -7.88 -3.26
CA ILE A 5 -4.89 -7.78 -4.72
C ILE A 5 -4.01 -6.56 -5.02
N TYR A 6 -3.01 -6.75 -5.88
CA TYR A 6 -2.09 -5.67 -6.25
C TYR A 6 -2.46 -5.10 -7.62
N SER A 7 -2.45 -3.77 -7.74
CA SER A 7 -2.49 -3.14 -9.06
C SER A 7 -1.18 -3.40 -9.82
N LYS A 8 -1.23 -3.32 -11.16
CA LYS A 8 -0.03 -3.41 -12.00
C LYS A 8 1.05 -2.39 -11.61
N LYS A 9 0.65 -1.20 -11.14
CA LYS A 9 1.59 -0.16 -10.69
C LYS A 9 2.27 -0.56 -9.38
N ALA A 10 1.50 -1.06 -8.41
CA ALA A 10 2.02 -1.55 -7.13
C ALA A 10 2.99 -2.72 -7.33
N GLU A 11 2.63 -3.70 -8.16
CA GLU A 11 3.53 -4.82 -8.49
C GLU A 11 4.83 -4.33 -9.13
N LYS A 12 4.73 -3.43 -10.12
CA LYS A 12 5.90 -2.87 -10.80
C LYS A 12 6.82 -2.12 -9.82
N PHE A 13 6.24 -1.42 -8.84
CA PHE A 13 7.02 -0.74 -7.81
C PHE A 13 7.76 -1.74 -6.93
N LEU A 14 7.08 -2.78 -6.43
CA LEU A 14 7.69 -3.84 -5.60
C LEU A 14 8.82 -4.55 -6.34
N LYS A 15 8.62 -4.90 -7.62
CA LYS A 15 9.64 -5.57 -8.45
C LYS A 15 10.93 -4.76 -8.60
N LYS A 16 10.85 -3.42 -8.52
CA LYS A 16 12.02 -2.52 -8.61
C LYS A 16 12.79 -2.35 -7.30
N GLN A 17 12.21 -2.76 -6.17
CA GLN A 17 12.89 -2.60 -4.88
C GLN A 17 13.93 -3.71 -4.66
N ASP A 18 14.96 -3.39 -3.89
CA ASP A 18 15.91 -4.36 -3.36
C ASP A 18 15.20 -5.36 -2.42
N THR A 19 15.80 -6.54 -2.25
CA THR A 19 15.19 -7.65 -1.49
C THR A 19 14.76 -7.25 -0.06
N PRO A 20 15.59 -6.55 0.73
CA PRO A 20 15.19 -6.09 2.07
C PRO A 20 13.97 -5.17 2.07
N THR A 21 13.94 -4.17 1.18
CA THR A 21 12.82 -3.22 1.07
C THR A 21 11.55 -3.90 0.62
N ARG A 22 11.63 -4.72 -0.44
CA ARG A 22 10.49 -5.49 -0.95
C ARG A 22 9.89 -6.38 0.14
N ARG A 23 10.73 -7.09 0.89
CA ARG A 23 10.30 -7.95 1.99
C ARG A 23 9.59 -7.16 3.08
N ARG A 24 10.15 -6.00 3.47
CA ARG A 24 9.53 -5.11 4.48
C ARG A 24 8.15 -4.62 4.05
N LEU A 25 8.00 -4.23 2.78
CA LEU A 25 6.73 -3.79 2.22
C LEU A 25 5.69 -4.93 2.21
N VAL A 26 6.05 -6.12 1.70
CA VAL A 26 5.12 -7.26 1.65
C VAL A 26 4.68 -7.71 3.04
N ILE A 27 5.60 -7.76 4.01
CA ILE A 27 5.24 -8.11 5.40
C ILE A 27 4.26 -7.08 5.98
N ALA A 28 4.50 -5.79 5.77
CA ALA A 28 3.62 -4.76 6.29
C ALA A 28 2.23 -4.80 5.62
N ILE A 29 2.18 -5.03 4.31
CA ILE A 29 0.92 -5.16 3.55
C ILE A 29 0.15 -6.42 3.99
N GLY A 30 0.82 -7.52 4.28
CA GLY A 30 0.20 -8.76 4.76
C GLY A 30 -0.52 -8.65 6.11
N LYS A 31 -0.29 -7.56 6.85
CA LYS A 31 -0.96 -7.28 8.14
C LYS A 31 -2.17 -6.36 8.02
N LEU A 32 -2.47 -5.88 6.80
CA LEU A 32 -3.67 -5.08 6.57
C LEU A 32 -4.95 -5.92 6.78
N PRO A 33 -6.06 -5.28 7.18
CA PRO A 33 -6.20 -3.85 7.50
C PRO A 33 -5.91 -3.53 8.98
N PHE A 34 -5.39 -4.50 9.75
CA PHE A 34 -5.41 -4.45 11.21
C PHE A 34 -4.18 -3.82 11.87
N GLU A 35 -2.98 -3.99 11.29
CA GLU A 35 -1.75 -3.46 11.89
C GLU A 35 -1.01 -2.48 10.96
N GLY A 36 -0.31 -1.54 11.58
CA GLY A 36 0.58 -0.59 10.93
C GLY A 36 0.17 0.87 11.12
N ASP A 37 0.97 1.79 10.60
CA ASP A 37 0.64 3.23 10.56
C ASP A 37 -0.33 3.47 9.40
N ILE A 38 -1.59 3.14 9.64
CA ILE A 38 -2.71 3.26 8.70
C ILE A 38 -3.48 4.54 9.01
N LYS A 39 -3.71 5.36 7.98
CA LYS A 39 -4.58 6.55 8.07
C LYS A 39 -5.52 6.62 6.88
N LYS A 40 -6.76 7.03 7.13
CA LYS A 40 -7.70 7.39 6.07
C LYS A 40 -7.16 8.59 5.29
N LEU A 41 -7.37 8.58 3.98
CA LEU A 41 -7.02 9.72 3.13
C LEU A 41 -7.99 10.89 3.40
N GLN A 42 -7.49 12.11 3.21
CA GLN A 42 -8.30 13.33 3.32
C GLN A 42 -8.81 13.70 1.92
N GLY A 43 -10.08 14.06 1.81
CA GLY A 43 -10.71 14.48 0.55
C GLY A 43 -11.00 13.36 -0.46
N THR A 44 -10.67 12.11 -0.15
CA THR A 44 -10.99 10.95 -0.98
C THR A 44 -11.22 9.70 -0.12
N ASN A 45 -11.84 8.68 -0.71
CA ASN A 45 -11.99 7.39 -0.07
C ASN A 45 -10.65 6.62 -0.04
N GLY A 46 -10.56 5.68 0.89
CA GLY A 46 -9.40 4.82 1.04
C GLY A 46 -8.40 5.23 2.09
N TYR A 47 -7.32 4.45 2.12
CA TYR A 47 -6.39 4.42 3.22
C TYR A 47 -4.95 4.48 2.72
N ARG A 48 -4.08 4.85 3.64
CA ARG A 48 -2.64 4.84 3.43
C ARG A 48 -1.95 4.15 4.58
N LEU A 49 -1.17 3.13 4.27
CA LEU A 49 -0.18 2.54 5.18
C LEU A 49 1.18 3.21 4.97
N ARG A 50 1.85 3.59 6.06
CA ARG A 50 3.24 4.06 6.03
C ARG A 50 4.21 2.94 6.39
N VAL A 51 5.24 2.78 5.56
CA VAL A 51 6.32 1.81 5.79
C VAL A 51 7.66 2.54 5.62
N GLY A 52 8.18 3.11 6.70
CA GLY A 52 9.36 3.98 6.65
C GLY A 52 9.16 5.20 5.75
N ASN A 53 9.91 5.25 4.64
CA ASN A 53 9.83 6.30 3.62
C ASN A 53 8.80 6.02 2.52
N PHE A 54 8.24 4.82 2.49
CA PHE A 54 7.23 4.40 1.53
C PHE A 54 5.82 4.65 2.05
N ARG A 55 4.89 4.79 1.11
CA ARG A 55 3.46 4.79 1.36
C ARG A 55 2.80 3.75 0.46
N VAL A 56 1.75 3.12 0.97
CA VAL A 56 0.91 2.17 0.26
C VAL A 56 -0.50 2.72 0.31
N LEU A 57 -1.09 3.03 -0.84
CA LEU A 57 -2.49 3.41 -0.97
C LEU A 57 -3.31 2.15 -1.19
N PHE A 58 -4.39 2.00 -0.43
CA PHE A 58 -5.25 0.84 -0.53
C PHE A 58 -6.70 1.15 -0.17
N ASP A 59 -7.60 0.33 -0.68
CA ASP A 59 -9.01 0.29 -0.31
C ASP A 59 -9.37 -1.05 0.34
N VAL A 60 -10.44 -1.05 1.12
CA VAL A 60 -10.99 -2.26 1.75
C VAL A 60 -12.43 -2.43 1.29
N ASN A 61 -12.66 -3.47 0.48
CA ASN A 61 -13.93 -3.79 -0.16
C ASN A 61 -14.43 -5.15 0.38
N GLY A 62 -15.11 -5.13 1.52
CA GLY A 62 -15.52 -6.35 2.22
C GLY A 62 -14.30 -7.12 2.73
N ILE A 63 -14.00 -8.26 2.11
CA ILE A 63 -12.82 -9.08 2.45
C ILE A 63 -11.62 -8.85 1.51
N ILE A 64 -11.76 -7.99 0.51
CA ILE A 64 -10.70 -7.69 -0.46
C ILE A 64 -9.98 -6.40 -0.02
N ILE A 65 -8.65 -6.43 -0.08
CA ILE A 65 -7.77 -5.28 0.12
C ILE A 65 -7.09 -4.99 -1.21
N ASP A 66 -7.50 -3.90 -1.84
CA ASP A 66 -6.98 -3.48 -3.14
C ASP A 66 -5.78 -2.55 -2.93
N ILE A 67 -4.58 -3.02 -3.26
CA ILE A 67 -3.37 -2.21 -3.22
C ILE A 67 -3.26 -1.40 -4.51
N ILE A 68 -3.66 -0.13 -4.41
CA ILE A 68 -3.80 0.78 -5.54
C ILE A 68 -2.42 1.25 -6.03
N GLU A 69 -1.58 1.75 -5.12
CA GLU A 69 -0.26 2.26 -5.48
C GLU A 69 0.74 2.17 -4.31
N ILE A 70 2.00 1.93 -4.63
CA ILE A 70 3.13 1.93 -3.69
C ILE A 70 4.19 2.87 -4.23
N GLY A 71 4.78 3.69 -3.35
CA GLY A 71 5.72 4.72 -3.78
C GLY A 71 6.46 5.39 -2.63
N ASN A 72 7.36 6.30 -2.99
CA ASN A 72 8.08 7.13 -2.02
C ASN A 72 7.21 8.27 -1.49
N ARG A 73 7.59 8.84 -0.35
CA ARG A 73 7.03 10.08 0.17
C ARG A 73 6.97 11.16 -0.91
N GLY A 74 5.78 11.72 -1.13
CA GLY A 74 5.55 12.82 -2.09
C GLY A 74 5.33 12.39 -3.54
N GLN A 75 5.57 11.13 -3.91
CA GLN A 75 5.37 10.66 -5.29
C GLN A 75 3.96 10.09 -5.54
N ILE A 76 3.25 9.67 -4.48
CA ILE A 76 1.98 8.91 -4.60
C ILE A 76 0.72 9.79 -4.65
N TYR A 77 0.87 11.10 -4.88
CA TYR A 77 -0.28 12.00 -5.06
C TYR A 77 -0.38 12.53 -6.49
N LYS A 78 0.44 12.02 -7.42
CA LYS A 78 0.37 12.40 -8.83
C LYS A 78 -0.75 11.61 -9.52
N GLY A 79 -2.00 12.05 -9.34
CA GLY A 79 -3.16 11.49 -10.06
C GLY A 79 -4.40 11.20 -9.22
N VAL A 80 -4.47 11.73 -7.99
CA VAL A 80 -5.73 11.96 -7.27
C VAL A 80 -6.12 13.43 -7.44
#